data_AF-A0A2G7LUL8-F1
#
_entry.id   AF-A0A2G7LUL8-F1
#
_cell.length_a   1.000
_cell.length_b   1.000
_cell.length_c   1.000
_cell.angle_alpha   90.00
_cell.angle_beta   90.00
_cell.angle_gamma   90.00
#
_symmetry.space_group_name_H-M   'P 1'
#
loop_
_entity.id
_entity.type
_entity.pdbx_description
1 polymer ?
#
loop_
_entity_poly.entity_id
_entity_poly.type
_entity_poly.pdbx_seq_one_letter_code
_entity_poly.pdbx_strand_id
1 'polypeptide(L)'
;MANFSGRVKMNELFANMVQGFKTIAGSPWSIFYETASVIVLKSVGTTGTDKLFFRLEVGNTKGTTGNKLSVSVCEDVMATDGSIPVGRAEVKKDFLCHTSIVDTNLLIDYQVSVQANRIIIYLQGDVNSVTGISNLGYFGILNRYATEADSSSLGVGLSYNGDNGIRTLRDKDKQMVNNIYDAYSAMLPVNPGWGSLYHLAPVIMCNGVEGPRGELIDIYAVPSAGVSHGDEIKVGTKTYKVYSLSIGGQSFLSGATVAVLMN
;
A
#
# COMPACT_ATOMS: atom_id res chain seq x y z
N MET A 1 1.38 -1.86 16.49
CA MET A 1 1.07 -2.34 15.13
C MET A 1 2.17 -3.32 14.72
N ALA A 2 1.93 -4.23 13.76
CA ALA A 2 3.01 -5.06 13.24
C ALA A 2 3.74 -4.30 12.12
N ASN A 3 5.05 -4.11 12.21
CA ASN A 3 5.84 -3.46 11.18
C ASN A 3 7.20 -4.14 10.99
N PHE A 4 7.80 -3.92 9.83
CA PHE A 4 9.19 -4.29 9.54
C PHE A 4 9.74 -3.44 8.39
N SER A 5 11.06 -3.29 8.34
CA SER A 5 11.73 -2.45 7.34
C SER A 5 13.12 -2.99 7.02
N GLY A 6 13.70 -2.47 5.95
CA GLY A 6 15.07 -2.81 5.57
C GLY A 6 15.56 -2.01 4.38
N ARG A 7 16.88 -2.11 4.15
CA ARG A 7 17.57 -1.60 2.98
C ARG A 7 18.35 -2.74 2.35
N VAL A 8 17.98 -3.13 1.16
CA VAL A 8 18.45 -4.36 0.52
C VAL A 8 18.69 -4.15 -0.96
N LYS A 9 19.44 -5.04 -1.61
CA LYS A 9 19.51 -5.01 -3.07
C LYS A 9 18.16 -5.39 -3.67
N MET A 10 17.85 -4.89 -4.85
CA MET A 10 16.58 -5.18 -5.52
C MET A 10 16.35 -6.70 -5.69
N ASN A 11 17.37 -7.45 -6.08
CA ASN A 11 17.29 -8.91 -6.22
C ASN A 11 17.04 -9.67 -4.90
N GLU A 12 17.27 -9.03 -3.76
CA GLU A 12 17.03 -9.56 -2.43
C GLU A 12 15.70 -9.08 -1.83
N LEU A 13 15.06 -8.06 -2.44
CA LEU A 13 13.87 -7.39 -1.90
C LEU A 13 12.73 -8.35 -1.57
N PHE A 14 12.33 -9.20 -2.52
CA PHE A 14 11.23 -10.14 -2.32
C PHE A 14 11.51 -11.11 -1.16
N ALA A 15 12.71 -11.70 -1.11
CA ALA A 15 13.07 -12.66 -0.07
C ALA A 15 13.07 -12.01 1.32
N ASN A 16 13.57 -10.77 1.42
CA ASN A 16 13.55 -10.01 2.67
C ASN A 16 12.14 -9.61 3.11
N MET A 17 11.26 -9.24 2.18
CA MET A 17 9.85 -8.97 2.51
C MET A 17 9.11 -10.23 2.98
N VAL A 18 9.32 -11.37 2.32
CA VAL A 18 8.80 -12.68 2.76
C VAL A 18 9.28 -13.01 4.18
N GLN A 19 10.57 -12.84 4.45
CA GLN A 19 11.13 -13.08 5.77
C GLN A 19 10.55 -12.12 6.82
N GLY A 20 10.34 -10.85 6.47
CA GLY A 20 9.64 -9.88 7.30
C GLY A 20 8.25 -10.37 7.69
N PHE A 21 7.41 -10.76 6.72
CA PHE A 21 6.07 -11.31 7.00
C PHE A 21 6.09 -12.56 7.90
N LYS A 22 7.10 -13.43 7.78
CA LYS A 22 7.26 -14.62 8.63
C LYS A 22 7.64 -14.30 10.08
N THR A 23 8.35 -13.21 10.29
CA THR A 23 8.98 -12.89 11.59
C THR A 23 8.19 -11.89 12.42
N ILE A 24 7.13 -11.29 11.85
CA ILE A 24 6.21 -10.45 12.61
C ILE A 24 5.51 -11.28 13.70
N ALA A 25 5.82 -10.97 14.95
CA ALA A 25 5.11 -11.53 16.11
C ALA A 25 3.65 -11.03 16.13
N GLY A 26 2.70 -11.96 16.31
CA GLY A 26 1.28 -11.61 16.41
C GLY A 26 0.67 -11.02 15.12
N SER A 27 1.27 -11.31 13.96
CA SER A 27 0.73 -10.85 12.67
C SER A 27 -0.74 -11.26 12.53
N PRO A 28 -1.65 -10.32 12.19
CA PRO A 28 -3.03 -10.67 11.90
C PRO A 28 -3.19 -11.31 10.50
N TRP A 29 -2.11 -11.32 9.71
CA TRP A 29 -2.03 -12.02 8.43
C TRP A 29 -1.21 -13.30 8.57
N SER A 30 -1.69 -14.38 7.97
CA SER A 30 -1.02 -15.68 7.93
C SER A 30 -0.63 -16.06 6.50
N ILE A 31 0.46 -16.82 6.35
CA ILE A 31 0.89 -17.33 5.05
C ILE A 31 -0.09 -18.41 4.60
N PHE A 32 -0.67 -18.21 3.43
CA PHE A 32 -1.57 -19.17 2.79
C PHE A 32 -0.84 -20.04 1.76
N TYR A 33 0.04 -19.43 0.97
CA TYR A 33 0.84 -20.10 -0.05
C TYR A 33 2.18 -19.38 -0.23
N GLU A 34 3.24 -20.13 -0.52
CA GLU A 34 4.57 -19.56 -0.73
C GLU A 34 5.41 -20.42 -1.69
N THR A 35 6.15 -19.74 -2.57
CA THR A 35 7.24 -20.28 -3.38
C THR A 35 8.42 -19.32 -3.36
N ALA A 36 9.50 -19.67 -4.06
CA ALA A 36 10.61 -18.75 -4.28
C ALA A 36 10.23 -17.45 -5.01
N SER A 37 9.07 -17.39 -5.68
CA SER A 37 8.68 -16.24 -6.52
C SER A 37 7.36 -15.57 -6.12
N VAL A 38 6.60 -16.16 -5.20
CA VAL A 38 5.26 -15.71 -4.82
C VAL A 38 5.03 -15.98 -3.34
N ILE A 39 4.41 -15.04 -2.63
CA ILE A 39 3.79 -15.25 -1.32
C ILE A 39 2.34 -14.77 -1.37
N VAL A 40 1.44 -15.56 -0.78
CA VAL A 40 0.03 -15.21 -0.58
C VAL A 40 -0.22 -15.18 0.92
N LEU A 41 -0.69 -14.04 1.39
CA LEU A 41 -1.10 -13.80 2.77
C LEU A 41 -2.62 -13.76 2.85
N LYS A 42 -3.17 -14.25 3.96
CA LYS A 42 -4.60 -14.15 4.28
C LYS A 42 -4.85 -13.49 5.63
N SER A 43 -5.93 -12.73 5.75
CA SER A 43 -6.43 -12.16 7.00
C SER A 43 -7.94 -12.27 7.10
N VAL A 44 -8.44 -12.36 8.34
CA VAL A 44 -9.87 -12.35 8.66
C VAL A 44 -10.44 -10.95 8.95
N GLY A 45 -9.61 -9.91 8.83
CA GLY A 45 -9.97 -8.55 9.19
C GLY A 45 -10.23 -8.38 10.70
N THR A 46 -10.61 -7.19 11.11
CA THR A 46 -11.02 -6.89 12.49
C THR A 46 -12.40 -7.44 12.82
N THR A 47 -13.21 -7.73 11.80
CA THR A 47 -14.55 -8.33 11.96
C THR A 47 -14.48 -9.82 12.27
N GLY A 48 -13.35 -10.47 11.96
CA GLY A 48 -13.17 -11.93 12.07
C GLY A 48 -13.83 -12.73 10.96
N THR A 49 -14.54 -12.08 10.03
CA THR A 49 -15.31 -12.73 8.96
C THR A 49 -14.86 -12.34 7.57
N ASP A 50 -14.04 -11.29 7.43
CA ASP A 50 -13.50 -10.91 6.13
C ASP A 50 -12.60 -12.04 5.59
N LYS A 51 -12.50 -12.19 4.27
CA LYS A 51 -11.56 -13.13 3.63
C LYS A 51 -10.65 -12.33 2.73
N LEU A 52 -9.64 -11.73 3.34
CA LEU A 52 -8.72 -10.83 2.66
C LEU A 52 -7.52 -11.62 2.17
N PHE A 53 -7.19 -11.50 0.88
CA PHE A 53 -6.00 -12.10 0.30
C PHE A 53 -5.12 -11.02 -0.31
N PHE A 54 -3.84 -11.05 0.05
CA PHE A 54 -2.79 -10.22 -0.53
C PHE A 54 -1.74 -11.15 -1.13
N ARG A 55 -1.38 -10.90 -2.39
CA ARG A 55 -0.35 -11.64 -3.11
C ARG A 55 0.78 -10.69 -3.46
N LEU A 56 2.01 -11.13 -3.18
CA LEU A 56 3.24 -10.46 -3.57
C LEU A 56 4.05 -11.43 -4.43
N GLU A 57 4.56 -10.93 -5.53
CA GLU A 57 5.39 -11.67 -6.48
C GLU A 57 6.68 -10.91 -6.77
N VAL A 58 7.73 -11.65 -7.12
CA VAL A 58 9.05 -11.10 -7.44
C VAL A 58 9.05 -10.07 -8.56
N GLY A 59 8.03 -10.04 -9.43
CA GLY A 59 8.03 -9.20 -10.62
C GLY A 59 9.26 -9.52 -11.47
N ASN A 60 10.11 -8.52 -11.73
CA ASN A 60 11.39 -8.69 -12.41
C ASN A 60 12.60 -8.47 -11.49
N THR A 61 12.41 -8.37 -10.17
CA THR A 61 13.52 -8.02 -9.25
C THR A 61 14.64 -9.05 -9.21
N LYS A 62 14.37 -10.32 -9.50
CA LYS A 62 15.37 -11.41 -9.50
C LYS A 62 16.22 -11.51 -10.78
N GLY A 63 15.95 -10.68 -11.78
CA GLY A 63 16.76 -10.63 -13.00
C GLY A 63 18.16 -10.04 -12.77
N THR A 64 19.00 -10.03 -13.80
CA THR A 64 20.20 -9.18 -13.84
C THR A 64 19.84 -7.70 -13.88
N THR A 65 18.67 -7.40 -14.45
CA THR A 65 18.07 -6.08 -14.42
C THR A 65 16.59 -6.17 -14.00
N GLY A 66 16.09 -5.13 -13.36
CA GLY A 66 14.73 -5.09 -12.82
C GLY A 66 14.34 -3.70 -12.34
N ASN A 67 13.06 -3.54 -11.97
CA ASN A 67 12.54 -2.28 -11.43
C ASN A 67 11.21 -2.40 -10.67
N LYS A 68 10.62 -3.59 -10.52
CA LYS A 68 9.29 -3.76 -9.92
C LYS A 68 9.07 -5.09 -9.23
N LEU A 69 8.26 -5.05 -8.18
CA LEU A 69 7.49 -6.18 -7.67
C LEU A 69 6.13 -6.23 -8.37
N SER A 70 5.44 -7.37 -8.31
CA SER A 70 4.01 -7.42 -8.67
C SER A 70 3.19 -7.73 -7.43
N VAL A 71 2.07 -7.04 -7.26
CA VAL A 71 1.20 -7.13 -6.09
C VAL A 71 -0.24 -7.30 -6.55
N SER A 72 -1.01 -8.09 -5.83
CA SER A 72 -2.44 -8.20 -6.08
C SER A 72 -3.25 -8.42 -4.82
N VAL A 73 -4.52 -8.04 -4.91
CA VAL A 73 -5.55 -8.44 -3.95
C VAL A 73 -6.55 -9.32 -4.68
N CYS A 74 -7.05 -10.34 -3.98
CA CYS A 74 -7.91 -11.35 -4.56
C CYS A 74 -9.20 -11.50 -3.74
N GLU A 75 -10.25 -11.94 -4.42
CA GLU A 75 -11.51 -12.28 -3.78
C GLU A 75 -11.36 -13.45 -2.80
N ASP A 76 -12.39 -13.58 -1.96
CA ASP A 76 -12.65 -14.51 -0.86
C ASP A 76 -12.25 -16.01 -1.01
N VAL A 77 -11.68 -16.42 -2.15
CA VAL A 77 -11.20 -17.77 -2.42
C VAL A 77 -9.90 -17.74 -3.21
N MET A 78 -8.86 -18.36 -2.65
CA MET A 78 -7.63 -18.75 -3.34
C MET A 78 -7.52 -20.27 -3.39
N ALA A 79 -7.06 -20.82 -4.51
CA ALA A 79 -6.75 -22.25 -4.62
C ALA A 79 -5.51 -22.59 -3.78
N THR A 80 -5.35 -23.86 -3.40
CA THR A 80 -4.26 -24.30 -2.51
C THR A 80 -2.86 -24.13 -3.13
N ASP A 81 -2.78 -23.98 -4.45
CA ASP A 81 -1.56 -23.67 -5.20
C ASP A 81 -1.30 -22.15 -5.34
N GLY A 82 -2.09 -21.32 -4.64
CA GLY A 82 -2.00 -19.87 -4.70
C GLY A 82 -2.52 -19.27 -6.01
N SER A 83 -3.16 -20.05 -6.88
CA SER A 83 -3.86 -19.52 -8.06
C SER A 83 -5.23 -18.95 -7.69
N ILE A 84 -5.72 -18.07 -8.55
CA ILE A 84 -7.06 -17.48 -8.41
C ILE A 84 -8.02 -18.33 -9.23
N PRO A 85 -9.07 -18.91 -8.60
CA PRO A 85 -10.06 -19.69 -9.32
C PRO A 85 -10.75 -18.89 -10.42
N VAL A 86 -11.15 -19.58 -11.49
CA VAL A 86 -11.90 -18.97 -12.60
C VAL A 86 -13.16 -18.27 -12.08
N GLY A 87 -13.39 -17.04 -12.53
CA GLY A 87 -14.56 -16.24 -12.16
C GLY A 87 -14.42 -15.45 -10.85
N ARG A 88 -13.27 -15.54 -10.17
CA ARG A 88 -12.95 -14.71 -9.00
C ARG A 88 -12.26 -13.42 -9.40
N ALA A 89 -12.54 -12.35 -8.66
CA ALA A 89 -11.90 -11.06 -8.88
C ALA A 89 -10.44 -11.07 -8.40
N GLU A 90 -9.54 -10.57 -9.24
CA GLU A 90 -8.17 -10.18 -8.87
C GLU A 90 -7.92 -8.78 -9.41
N VAL A 91 -7.32 -7.93 -8.58
CA VAL A 91 -6.71 -6.69 -9.05
C VAL A 91 -5.21 -6.78 -8.85
N LYS A 92 -4.48 -6.82 -9.97
CA LYS A 92 -3.02 -6.91 -10.02
C LYS A 92 -2.39 -5.59 -10.47
N LYS A 93 -1.27 -5.23 -9.84
CA LYS A 93 -0.49 -4.01 -10.09
C LYS A 93 1.00 -4.30 -10.12
N ASP A 94 1.71 -3.48 -10.89
CA ASP A 94 3.17 -3.43 -10.90
C ASP A 94 3.65 -2.36 -9.93
N PHE A 95 4.32 -2.77 -8.86
CA PHE A 95 4.81 -1.89 -7.83
C PHE A 95 6.28 -1.53 -8.08
N LEU A 96 6.45 -0.39 -8.73
CA LEU A 96 7.74 0.08 -9.20
C LEU A 96 8.58 0.72 -8.09
N CYS A 97 9.88 0.46 -8.15
CA CYS A 97 10.92 1.15 -7.37
C CYS A 97 11.87 1.98 -8.25
N HIS A 98 11.91 1.73 -9.56
CA HIS A 98 12.57 2.58 -10.55
C HIS A 98 11.68 2.83 -11.78
N THR A 99 11.78 4.01 -12.40
CA THR A 99 11.01 4.37 -13.62
C THR A 99 11.42 3.60 -14.86
N SER A 100 12.61 2.99 -14.86
CA SER A 100 13.12 2.12 -15.92
C SER A 100 13.87 0.94 -15.32
N ILE A 101 14.13 -0.07 -16.16
CA ILE A 101 14.91 -1.25 -15.80
C ILE A 101 16.35 -0.84 -15.48
N VAL A 102 16.85 -1.25 -14.31
CA VAL A 102 18.21 -0.94 -13.80
C VAL A 102 18.90 -2.20 -13.30
N ASP A 103 20.19 -2.11 -12.97
CA ASP A 103 20.94 -3.20 -12.32
C ASP A 103 20.29 -3.56 -10.97
N THR A 104 20.05 -4.85 -10.72
CA THR A 104 19.36 -5.32 -9.52
C THR A 104 20.22 -5.30 -8.24
N ASN A 105 21.49 -4.91 -8.33
CA ASN A 105 22.33 -4.61 -7.17
C ASN A 105 22.08 -3.22 -6.58
N LEU A 106 21.30 -2.35 -7.24
CA LEU A 106 20.90 -1.07 -6.65
C LEU A 106 20.07 -1.29 -5.38
N LEU A 107 20.26 -0.39 -4.42
CA LEU A 107 19.63 -0.48 -3.10
C LEU A 107 18.19 -0.01 -3.14
N ILE A 108 17.31 -0.74 -2.46
CA ILE A 108 15.92 -0.42 -2.23
C ILE A 108 15.67 -0.33 -0.73
N ASP A 109 15.14 0.81 -0.30
CA ASP A 109 14.61 1.00 1.04
C ASP A 109 13.14 0.61 1.05
N TYR A 110 12.73 -0.20 2.03
CA TYR A 110 11.33 -0.61 2.18
C TYR A 110 10.87 -0.53 3.64
N GLN A 111 9.59 -0.20 3.81
CA GLN A 111 8.92 -0.22 5.10
C GLN A 111 7.52 -0.79 4.93
N VAL A 112 7.14 -1.71 5.81
CA VAL A 112 5.85 -2.41 5.75
C VAL A 112 5.14 -2.24 7.08
N SER A 113 3.88 -1.83 7.02
CA SER A 113 2.94 -1.82 8.13
C SER A 113 1.83 -2.82 7.86
N VAL A 114 1.53 -3.63 8.87
CA VAL A 114 0.57 -4.73 8.82
C VAL A 114 -0.45 -4.54 9.93
N GLN A 115 -1.72 -4.50 9.52
CA GLN A 115 -2.89 -4.44 10.37
C GLN A 115 -3.92 -5.45 9.88
N ALA A 116 -4.88 -5.88 10.71
CA ALA A 116 -5.80 -6.94 10.30
C ALA A 116 -6.56 -6.63 9.00
N ASN A 117 -6.87 -5.35 8.78
CA ASN A 117 -7.63 -4.90 7.61
C ASN A 117 -6.79 -4.51 6.40
N ARG A 118 -5.46 -4.36 6.55
CA ARG A 118 -4.61 -3.80 5.49
C ARG A 118 -3.12 -4.10 5.65
N ILE A 119 -2.41 -3.96 4.55
CA ILE A 119 -0.96 -3.86 4.47
C ILE A 119 -0.66 -2.52 3.78
N ILE A 120 0.28 -1.76 4.33
CA ILE A 120 0.84 -0.57 3.69
C ILE A 120 2.31 -0.83 3.43
N ILE A 121 2.77 -0.57 2.22
CA ILE A 121 4.16 -0.79 1.83
C ILE A 121 4.70 0.49 1.24
N TYR A 122 5.79 0.99 1.80
CA TYR A 122 6.62 2.02 1.21
C TYR A 122 7.83 1.39 0.53
N LEU A 123 8.12 1.82 -0.70
CA LEU A 123 9.33 1.48 -1.44
C LEU A 123 10.03 2.75 -1.87
N GLN A 124 11.35 2.77 -1.77
CA GLN A 124 12.21 3.82 -2.30
C GLN A 124 13.37 3.18 -3.06
N GLY A 125 13.43 3.45 -4.36
CA GLY A 125 14.59 3.14 -5.18
C GLY A 125 15.81 3.94 -4.76
N ASP A 126 16.97 3.53 -5.23
CA ASP A 126 18.25 4.14 -4.85
C ASP A 126 18.23 5.64 -5.11
N VAL A 127 18.45 6.44 -4.07
CA VAL A 127 18.47 7.91 -4.13
C VAL A 127 19.58 8.46 -5.03
N ASN A 128 20.61 7.66 -5.30
CA ASN A 128 21.70 8.03 -6.19
C ASN A 128 21.40 7.65 -7.65
N SER A 129 20.29 6.98 -7.91
CA SER A 129 19.84 6.63 -9.26
C SER A 129 18.87 7.67 -9.79
N VAL A 130 19.11 8.15 -11.02
CA VAL A 130 18.23 9.11 -11.71
C VAL A 130 16.82 8.57 -11.99
N THR A 131 16.64 7.25 -11.91
CA THR A 131 15.34 6.58 -12.10
C THR A 131 14.71 6.12 -10.79
N GLY A 132 15.40 6.30 -9.66
CA GLY A 132 14.89 5.92 -8.34
C GLY A 132 13.64 6.69 -7.98
N ILE A 133 12.61 5.99 -7.50
CA ILE A 133 11.34 6.59 -7.10
C ILE A 133 10.94 6.16 -5.70
N SER A 134 10.17 7.01 -5.03
CA SER A 134 9.52 6.71 -3.76
C SER A 134 8.02 6.52 -4.00
N ASN A 135 7.50 5.37 -3.57
CA ASN A 135 6.17 4.90 -3.91
C ASN A 135 5.52 4.22 -2.69
N LEU A 136 4.22 4.43 -2.52
CA LEU A 136 3.41 3.86 -1.45
C LEU A 136 2.31 2.99 -2.04
N GLY A 137 2.18 1.77 -1.53
CA GLY A 137 1.08 0.86 -1.84
C GLY A 137 0.16 0.70 -0.64
N TYR A 138 -1.15 0.79 -0.87
CA TYR A 138 -2.21 0.44 0.08
C TYR A 138 -2.92 -0.84 -0.39
N PHE A 139 -3.00 -1.85 0.47
CA PHE A 139 -3.63 -3.14 0.18
C PHE A 139 -4.56 -3.51 1.34
N GLY A 140 -5.84 -3.23 1.23
CA GLY A 140 -6.73 -3.44 2.38
C GLY A 140 -8.15 -2.96 2.16
N ILE A 141 -9.00 -3.23 3.15
CA ILE A 141 -10.31 -2.59 3.23
C ILE A 141 -10.15 -1.17 3.78
N LEU A 142 -10.95 -0.25 3.27
CA LEU A 142 -11.03 1.14 3.74
C LEU A 142 -11.83 1.27 5.05
N ASN A 143 -11.74 2.43 5.69
CA ASN A 143 -12.71 2.85 6.72
C ASN A 143 -14.02 3.21 6.02
N ARG A 144 -14.97 2.26 5.98
CA ARG A 144 -16.21 2.36 5.20
C ARG A 144 -17.17 3.37 5.83
N TYR A 145 -17.79 4.22 5.00
CA TYR A 145 -18.89 5.09 5.46
C TYR A 145 -20.25 4.39 5.50
N ALA A 146 -20.37 3.26 4.81
CA ALA A 146 -21.56 2.42 4.82
C ALA A 146 -21.20 0.97 5.17
N THR A 147 -22.21 0.19 5.59
CA THR A 147 -22.01 -1.23 5.89
C THR A 147 -21.75 -2.01 4.60
N GLU A 148 -20.52 -2.49 4.44
CA GLU A 148 -20.17 -3.53 3.46
C GLU A 148 -19.78 -4.78 4.26
N ALA A 149 -20.50 -5.89 4.05
CA ALA A 149 -20.41 -7.08 4.90
C ALA A 149 -19.45 -8.16 4.36
N ASP A 150 -18.74 -7.88 3.27
CA ASP A 150 -17.86 -8.85 2.61
C ASP A 150 -16.53 -8.20 2.16
N SER A 151 -15.60 -9.03 1.71
CA SER A 151 -14.26 -8.62 1.27
C SER A 151 -14.26 -7.83 -0.06
N SER A 152 -15.42 -7.48 -0.61
CA SER A 152 -15.51 -6.77 -1.89
C SER A 152 -14.91 -5.37 -1.87
N SER A 153 -14.83 -4.72 -0.71
CA SER A 153 -14.11 -3.44 -0.52
C SER A 153 -12.60 -3.58 -0.48
N LEU A 154 -12.05 -4.80 -0.48
CA LEU A 154 -10.60 -4.96 -0.49
C LEU A 154 -10.07 -4.27 -1.75
N GLY A 155 -9.18 -3.30 -1.53
CA GLY A 155 -8.64 -2.48 -2.59
C GLY A 155 -7.13 -2.53 -2.66
N VAL A 156 -6.62 -2.20 -3.83
CA VAL A 156 -5.21 -1.95 -4.11
C VAL A 156 -5.06 -0.59 -4.78
N GLY A 157 -4.10 0.21 -4.30
CA GLY A 157 -3.69 1.45 -4.94
C GLY A 157 -2.20 1.72 -4.75
N LEU A 158 -1.55 2.24 -5.79
CA LEU A 158 -0.14 2.64 -5.80
C LEU A 158 0.03 4.14 -6.08
N SER A 159 0.96 4.81 -5.41
CA SER A 159 1.13 6.27 -5.49
C SER A 159 2.01 6.75 -6.65
N TYR A 160 2.36 5.88 -7.62
CA TYR A 160 3.24 6.25 -8.73
C TYR A 160 3.06 5.36 -9.98
N ASN A 161 3.32 5.95 -11.16
CA ASN A 161 3.32 5.37 -12.52
C ASN A 161 2.03 4.68 -12.98
N GLY A 162 0.93 5.45 -13.03
CA GLY A 162 -0.23 5.11 -13.87
C GLY A 162 -1.31 4.32 -13.13
N ASP A 163 -1.31 4.36 -11.80
CA ASP A 163 -2.48 3.96 -11.04
C ASP A 163 -3.36 5.18 -10.77
N ASN A 164 -4.44 5.31 -11.54
CA ASN A 164 -5.34 6.46 -11.53
C ASN A 164 -6.27 6.47 -10.30
N GLY A 165 -5.83 5.88 -9.18
CA GLY A 165 -6.65 5.66 -8.00
C GLY A 165 -6.55 4.25 -7.42
N ILE A 166 -7.38 3.99 -6.41
CA ILE A 166 -7.54 2.70 -5.76
C ILE A 166 -8.60 1.90 -6.50
N ARG A 167 -8.32 0.62 -6.74
CA ARG A 167 -9.27 -0.32 -7.33
C ARG A 167 -9.70 -1.32 -6.28
N THR A 168 -10.99 -1.39 -6.03
CA THR A 168 -11.61 -2.41 -5.17
C THR A 168 -12.01 -3.63 -5.99
N LEU A 169 -12.21 -4.77 -5.32
CA LEU A 169 -12.61 -6.01 -5.99
C LEU A 169 -14.01 -5.93 -6.60
N ARG A 170 -14.94 -5.20 -5.97
CA ARG A 170 -16.29 -4.93 -6.51
C ARG A 170 -16.73 -3.49 -6.21
N ASP A 171 -17.66 -3.02 -7.04
CA ASP A 171 -18.39 -1.77 -6.82
C ASP A 171 -19.50 -1.91 -5.76
N LYS A 172 -20.26 -0.82 -5.53
CA LYS A 172 -21.39 -0.81 -4.59
C LYS A 172 -22.52 -1.80 -4.95
N ASP A 173 -22.62 -2.19 -6.22
CA ASP A 173 -23.65 -3.09 -6.77
C ASP A 173 -23.14 -4.55 -6.83
N LYS A 174 -21.97 -4.82 -6.22
CA LYS A 174 -21.26 -6.10 -6.18
C LYS A 174 -20.87 -6.64 -7.55
N GLN A 175 -20.79 -5.78 -8.56
CA GLN A 175 -20.34 -6.14 -9.89
C GLN A 175 -18.82 -5.99 -10.00
N MET A 176 -18.21 -6.80 -10.87
CA MET A 176 -16.85 -6.55 -11.34
C MET A 176 -16.91 -5.39 -12.34
N VAL A 177 -16.85 -4.17 -11.84
CA VAL A 177 -16.66 -2.99 -12.66
C VAL A 177 -15.26 -2.46 -12.39
N ASN A 178 -14.59 -2.00 -13.44
CA ASN A 178 -13.25 -1.42 -13.38
C ASN A 178 -13.25 -0.02 -12.74
N ASN A 179 -14.04 0.18 -11.68
CA ASN A 179 -14.15 1.44 -10.98
C ASN A 179 -12.81 1.77 -10.34
N ILE A 180 -12.33 2.96 -10.66
CA ILE A 180 -11.13 3.52 -10.08
C ILE A 180 -11.60 4.63 -9.16
N TYR A 181 -11.20 4.56 -7.90
CA TYR A 181 -11.49 5.58 -6.91
C TYR A 181 -10.27 6.48 -6.75
N ASP A 182 -10.43 7.75 -7.06
CA ASP A 182 -9.45 8.76 -6.69
C ASP A 182 -9.45 8.95 -5.17
N ALA A 183 -8.34 9.49 -4.66
CA ALA A 183 -8.29 9.91 -3.26
C ALA A 183 -8.14 11.42 -3.12
N TYR A 184 -8.94 11.96 -2.22
CA TYR A 184 -9.09 13.38 -1.96
C TYR A 184 -8.76 13.65 -0.51
N SER A 185 -8.16 14.80 -0.23
CA SER A 185 -7.96 15.27 1.12
C SER A 185 -8.13 16.78 1.14
N ALA A 186 -8.69 17.30 2.23
CA ALA A 186 -8.58 18.73 2.51
C ALA A 186 -7.10 19.06 2.73
N MET A 187 -6.56 20.04 2.01
CA MET A 187 -5.21 20.52 2.29
C MET A 187 -5.24 21.43 3.52
N LEU A 188 -4.49 21.03 4.55
CA LEU A 188 -4.32 21.81 5.76
C LEU A 188 -3.27 22.92 5.57
N PRO A 189 -3.35 24.03 6.31
CA PRO A 189 -2.28 25.02 6.37
C PRO A 189 -0.99 24.44 6.94
N VAL A 190 0.12 25.16 6.81
CA VAL A 190 1.49 24.77 7.21
C VAL A 190 1.53 24.12 8.60
N ASN A 191 2.37 23.08 8.73
CA ASN A 191 2.69 22.42 10.00
C ASN A 191 4.13 22.75 10.46
N PRO A 192 4.47 22.49 11.74
CA PRO A 192 3.53 22.37 12.84
C PRO A 192 2.82 23.71 13.11
N GLY A 193 1.61 23.64 13.64
CA GLY A 193 0.83 24.81 14.05
C GLY A 193 1.27 25.39 15.40
N TRP A 194 0.46 26.28 15.97
CA TRP A 194 0.66 26.80 17.31
C TRP A 194 0.79 25.68 18.35
N GLY A 195 1.69 25.87 19.32
CA GLY A 195 2.02 24.85 20.32
C GLY A 195 2.80 23.65 19.75
N SER A 196 3.38 23.79 18.56
CA SER A 196 4.14 22.72 17.88
C SER A 196 3.32 21.47 17.59
N LEU A 197 2.00 21.64 17.38
CA LEU A 197 1.08 20.55 17.11
C LEU A 197 0.98 20.27 15.62
N TYR A 198 1.08 19.00 15.25
CA TYR A 198 0.87 18.56 13.87
C TYR A 198 -0.61 18.26 13.62
N HIS A 199 -1.11 18.71 12.48
CA HIS A 199 -2.44 18.38 11.99
C HIS A 199 -2.35 17.55 10.70
N LEU A 200 -3.22 16.55 10.60
CA LEU A 200 -3.26 15.60 9.49
C LEU A 200 -4.67 15.58 8.90
N ALA A 201 -4.76 15.44 7.58
CA ALA A 201 -6.04 15.32 6.90
C ALA A 201 -6.26 13.89 6.39
N PRO A 202 -7.45 13.30 6.63
CA PRO A 202 -7.76 11.96 6.16
C PRO A 202 -7.82 11.94 4.64
N VAL A 203 -7.47 10.79 4.07
CA VAL A 203 -7.53 10.57 2.63
C VAL A 203 -8.84 9.84 2.31
N ILE A 204 -9.78 10.56 1.71
CA ILE A 204 -11.12 10.10 1.33
C ILE A 204 -11.05 9.46 -0.05
N MET A 205 -11.49 8.21 -0.17
CA MET A 205 -11.63 7.48 -1.42
C MET A 205 -13.02 7.76 -2.04
N CYS A 206 -13.05 8.25 -3.29
CA CYS A 206 -14.26 8.71 -3.96
C CYS A 206 -14.18 8.46 -5.48
N ASN A 207 -15.33 8.30 -6.14
CA ASN A 207 -15.41 8.39 -7.60
C ASN A 207 -16.64 9.21 -8.01
N GLY A 208 -16.68 9.67 -9.26
CA GLY A 208 -17.76 10.53 -9.76
C GLY A 208 -19.14 9.88 -9.90
N VAL A 209 -19.25 8.55 -9.75
CA VAL A 209 -20.50 7.78 -9.93
C VAL A 209 -21.14 7.40 -8.60
N GLU A 210 -20.33 7.02 -7.62
CA GLU A 210 -20.74 6.51 -6.32
C GLU A 210 -20.58 7.55 -5.20
N GLY A 211 -19.77 8.59 -5.42
CA GLY A 211 -19.37 9.52 -4.39
C GLY A 211 -18.35 8.93 -3.41
N PRO A 212 -18.25 9.48 -2.19
CA PRO A 212 -17.27 9.03 -1.21
C PRO A 212 -17.66 7.66 -0.63
N ARG A 213 -16.75 6.69 -0.74
CA ARG A 213 -16.95 5.32 -0.24
C ARG A 213 -16.38 5.13 1.18
N GLY A 214 -15.33 5.88 1.50
CA GLY A 214 -14.75 5.94 2.84
C GLY A 214 -13.33 6.48 2.85
N GLU A 215 -12.52 6.12 3.85
CA GLU A 215 -11.17 6.68 4.04
C GLU A 215 -10.08 5.61 4.03
N LEU A 216 -8.90 5.97 3.54
CA LEU A 216 -7.71 5.15 3.74
C LEU A 216 -7.32 5.14 5.21
N ILE A 217 -7.15 3.95 5.75
CA ILE A 217 -6.82 3.81 7.17
C ILE A 217 -5.32 4.04 7.33
N ASP A 218 -4.95 4.88 8.30
CA ASP A 218 -3.57 5.17 8.70
C ASP A 218 -2.69 5.89 7.68
N ILE A 219 -3.24 6.33 6.55
CA ILE A 219 -2.58 7.22 5.60
C ILE A 219 -3.27 8.58 5.65
N TYR A 220 -2.49 9.62 5.89
CA TYR A 220 -2.98 10.99 5.96
C TYR A 220 -2.17 11.89 5.04
N ALA A 221 -2.84 12.85 4.41
CA ALA A 221 -2.16 13.93 3.72
C ALA A 221 -1.62 14.93 4.74
N VAL A 222 -0.42 15.45 4.47
CA VAL A 222 0.23 16.47 5.29
C VAL A 222 0.84 17.54 4.37
N PRO A 223 0.77 18.84 4.72
CA PRO A 223 1.50 19.87 4.00
C PRO A 223 3.00 19.57 4.05
N SER A 224 3.72 19.82 2.95
CA SER A 224 5.17 19.61 2.87
C SER A 224 5.98 20.63 3.71
N ALA A 225 5.37 21.74 4.10
CA ALA A 225 6.03 22.74 4.92
C ALA A 225 6.15 22.23 6.38
N GLY A 226 7.38 22.30 6.91
CA GLY A 226 7.71 21.94 8.30
C GLY A 226 7.73 20.44 8.60
N VAL A 227 7.75 19.60 7.56
CA VAL A 227 8.02 18.16 7.63
C VAL A 227 8.93 17.74 6.49
N SER A 228 9.80 16.77 6.75
CA SER A 228 10.71 16.16 5.78
C SER A 228 10.46 14.67 5.67
N HIS A 229 10.92 14.07 4.56
CA HIS A 229 10.92 12.61 4.43
C HIS A 229 11.69 11.98 5.60
N GLY A 230 11.09 10.99 6.24
CA GLY A 230 11.67 10.25 7.36
C GLY A 230 11.35 10.82 8.74
N ASP A 231 10.78 12.02 8.83
CA ASP A 231 10.40 12.63 10.11
C ASP A 231 9.38 11.76 10.84
N GLU A 232 9.49 11.72 12.17
CA GLU A 232 8.47 11.18 13.06
C GLU A 232 7.69 12.33 13.70
N ILE A 233 6.40 12.42 13.39
CA ILE A 233 5.51 13.46 13.90
C ILE A 233 4.47 12.87 14.86
N LYS A 234 4.14 13.61 15.91
CA LYS A 234 3.14 13.19 16.91
C LYS A 234 1.84 13.96 16.72
N VAL A 235 0.73 13.22 16.68
CA VAL A 235 -0.63 13.75 16.61
C VAL A 235 -1.45 13.08 17.70
N GLY A 236 -1.74 13.82 18.77
CA GLY A 236 -2.27 13.24 20.00
C GLY A 236 -1.29 12.21 20.58
N THR A 237 -1.75 10.98 20.77
CA THR A 237 -0.94 9.86 21.31
C THR A 237 -0.27 9.00 20.24
N LYS A 238 -0.54 9.26 18.96
CA LYS A 238 -0.05 8.47 17.83
C LYS A 238 1.19 9.12 17.20
N THR A 239 2.14 8.27 16.81
CA THR A 239 3.38 8.70 16.12
C THR A 239 3.33 8.22 14.67
N TYR A 240 3.43 9.15 13.74
CA TYR A 240 3.39 8.91 12.31
C TYR A 240 4.76 9.13 11.70
N LYS A 241 5.08 8.35 10.67
CA LYS A 241 6.27 8.57 9.85
C LYS A 241 5.91 9.31 8.57
N VAL A 242 6.66 10.35 8.25
CA VAL A 242 6.45 11.17 7.06
C VAL A 242 7.18 10.56 5.87
N TYR A 243 6.48 10.43 4.75
CA TYR A 243 7.03 10.01 3.48
C TYR A 243 6.79 11.08 2.43
N SER A 244 7.87 11.57 1.85
CA SER A 244 7.83 12.21 0.54
C SER A 244 7.80 11.14 -0.54
N LEU A 245 6.89 11.31 -1.49
CA LEU A 245 6.63 10.42 -2.62
C LEU A 245 7.07 11.09 -3.91
N SER A 246 7.45 10.28 -4.90
CA SER A 246 7.84 10.80 -6.19
C SER A 246 6.65 11.48 -6.87
N ILE A 247 6.90 12.68 -7.38
CA ILE A 247 5.96 13.45 -8.19
C ILE A 247 6.09 13.06 -9.67
N GLY A 248 4.96 12.99 -10.37
CA GLY A 248 4.88 12.49 -11.76
C GLY A 248 4.24 11.10 -11.83
N GLY A 249 3.59 10.79 -12.97
CA GLY A 249 2.68 9.64 -13.06
C GLY A 249 1.37 9.88 -12.30
N GLN A 250 0.34 9.08 -12.57
CA GLN A 250 -0.90 9.13 -11.78
C GLN A 250 -0.65 8.50 -10.40
N SER A 251 -1.16 9.15 -9.35
CA SER A 251 -1.10 8.73 -7.95
C SER A 251 -2.52 8.73 -7.38
N PHE A 252 -2.86 7.73 -6.57
CA PHE A 252 -4.13 7.79 -5.83
C PHE A 252 -4.13 8.87 -4.75
N LEU A 253 -2.97 9.37 -4.30
CA LEU A 253 -2.87 10.34 -3.21
C LEU A 253 -2.99 11.77 -3.73
N SER A 254 -3.76 12.60 -3.02
CA SER A 254 -3.96 14.02 -3.33
C SER A 254 -2.71 14.89 -3.18
N GLY A 255 -1.61 14.36 -2.63
CA GLY A 255 -0.37 15.08 -2.41
C GLY A 255 0.84 14.16 -2.35
N ALA A 256 2.02 14.72 -2.59
CA ALA A 256 3.28 14.00 -2.60
C ALA A 256 3.93 13.84 -1.22
N THR A 257 3.26 14.29 -0.16
CA THR A 257 3.74 14.11 1.22
C THR A 257 2.63 13.55 2.06
N VAL A 258 2.89 12.40 2.69
CA VAL A 258 1.94 11.69 3.52
C VAL A 258 2.55 11.35 4.87
N ALA A 259 1.71 11.31 5.89
CA ALA A 259 2.03 10.77 7.19
C ALA A 259 1.35 9.40 7.32
N VAL A 260 2.14 8.37 7.63
CA VAL A 260 1.63 7.01 7.79
C VAL A 260 1.85 6.54 9.22
N LEU A 261 0.80 5.98 9.84
CA LEU A 261 0.94 5.36 11.15
C LEU A 261 1.72 4.07 10.99
N MET A 262 2.98 4.05 11.43
CA MET A 262 3.87 2.90 11.28
C MET A 262 4.17 2.20 12.62
N ASN A 263 3.70 2.72 13.76
CA ASN A 263 3.99 2.22 15.12
C ASN A 263 2.84 1.44 15.78
#